data_AF-A0A7Y3U5R7-F1
#
_entry.id   AF-A0A7Y3U5R7-F1
#
_cell.length_a   1.000
_cell.length_b   1.000
_cell.length_c   1.000
_cell.angle_alpha   90.00
_cell.angle_beta   90.00
_cell.angle_gamma   90.00
#
_symmetry.space_group_name_H-M   'P 1'
#
loop_
_entity.id
_entity.type
_entity.pdbx_description
1 polymer ?
#
loop_
_entity_poly.entity_id
_entity_poly.type
_entity_poly.pdbx_seq_one_letter_code
_entity_poly.pdbx_strand_id
1 'polypeptide(L)'
;MMTFDWSKASSTLKDFGGKPVTLSVPKTGLPFFDVLQLYGAIDLYIGLREDVTIYDAGKEWEITGRRRSHLDGRDESAFKQVWDKKRPDAKEYCSNHLQPHLFKKQIISESYSIEGEKRYDSALQTGIRGISAYSYETLQTGQTSKPECKANIPLGQGLLAFAGKKRTESLGNILFLPVFEGRIDLSKVVSPLRAWLGLPNVICSQALALLSLKSSLFSEGYEKRLSAVAFNTNLGSQRSDNYSGLISIKSTAIDKIETADFAVHGYRIFRTLVGKGWSKKGRDYKATEFASDALAMAYWLMQPVGKHLSSMITSQERLKAKGYSHIFIKQEYVKEVFSMSYGDWKGDHEAVRKFAKAVASAIYFARQSKAGEGEKGKVWYDEVVMLRSAPSARAFRERALILLEQGHREHGQIGTVHRKEDYNPSALLASIGEGRDFETFRDLFRMYLIQESTYKPKESEPEISDADASEINNSKEEEQQ
;
A
#
# COMPACT_ATOMS: atom_id res chain seq x y z
N MET A 1 39.67 -32.24 -37.93
CA MET A 1 38.52 -32.25 -37.01
C MET A 1 39.00 -31.73 -35.66
N MET A 2 38.53 -30.57 -35.20
CA MET A 2 38.79 -30.11 -33.83
C MET A 2 37.85 -30.88 -32.89
N THR A 3 38.41 -31.67 -31.99
CA THR A 3 37.67 -32.39 -30.94
C THR A 3 37.08 -31.38 -29.96
N PHE A 4 35.75 -31.31 -29.91
CA PHE A 4 35.03 -30.46 -28.97
C PHE A 4 35.22 -30.99 -27.53
N ASP A 5 35.76 -30.15 -26.66
CA ASP A 5 36.10 -30.50 -25.28
C ASP A 5 34.87 -30.38 -24.36
N TRP A 6 34.23 -31.52 -24.13
CA TRP A 6 33.08 -31.66 -23.23
C TRP A 6 33.39 -31.31 -21.77
N SER A 7 34.65 -31.36 -21.34
CA SER A 7 35.01 -31.07 -19.94
C SER A 7 34.93 -29.57 -19.63
N LYS A 8 35.41 -28.71 -20.54
CA LYS A 8 35.19 -27.25 -20.52
C LYS A 8 33.72 -26.89 -20.65
N ALA A 9 32.97 -27.55 -21.52
CA ALA A 9 31.53 -27.31 -21.65
C ALA A 9 30.79 -27.66 -20.34
N SER A 10 31.15 -28.76 -19.69
CA SER A 10 30.55 -29.20 -18.42
C SER A 10 30.91 -28.30 -17.23
N SER A 11 32.15 -27.81 -17.13
CA SER A 11 32.52 -26.82 -16.10
C SER A 11 31.85 -25.47 -16.34
N THR A 12 31.76 -25.04 -17.61
CA THR A 12 31.07 -23.81 -18.00
C THR A 12 29.56 -23.89 -17.77
N LEU A 13 28.95 -25.08 -17.95
CA LEU A 13 27.55 -25.36 -17.61
C LEU A 13 27.30 -25.41 -16.09
N LYS A 14 28.23 -25.98 -15.31
CA LYS A 14 28.16 -25.98 -13.83
C LYS A 14 28.22 -24.55 -13.26
N ASP A 15 29.05 -23.70 -13.86
CA ASP A 15 29.21 -22.29 -13.46
C ASP A 15 28.28 -21.32 -14.22
N PHE A 16 27.43 -21.80 -15.14
CA PHE A 16 26.57 -20.98 -16.02
C PHE A 16 25.60 -20.07 -15.25
N GLY A 17 25.29 -20.43 -14.00
CA GLY A 17 24.48 -19.60 -13.09
C GLY A 17 25.28 -18.81 -12.04
N GLY A 18 26.61 -18.94 -11.99
CA GLY A 18 27.45 -18.42 -10.91
C GLY A 18 27.59 -19.38 -9.72
N LYS A 19 28.57 -19.11 -8.85
CA LYS A 19 28.86 -19.91 -7.65
C LYS A 19 27.90 -19.56 -6.51
N PRO A 20 27.34 -20.53 -5.78
CA PRO A 20 26.48 -20.24 -4.64
C PRO A 20 27.30 -19.50 -3.57
N VAL A 21 26.71 -18.45 -3.02
CA VAL A 21 27.31 -17.65 -1.95
C VAL A 21 26.28 -17.31 -0.89
N THR A 22 26.77 -17.19 0.35
CA THR A 22 26.01 -16.67 1.49
C THR A 22 26.73 -15.43 2.01
N LEU A 23 26.00 -14.34 2.15
CA LEU A 23 26.46 -13.09 2.75
C LEU A 23 25.78 -12.90 4.10
N SER A 24 26.51 -12.35 5.05
CA SER A 24 26.01 -11.95 6.37
C SER A 24 26.25 -10.45 6.54
N VAL A 25 25.16 -9.66 6.51
CA VAL A 25 25.22 -8.20 6.61
C VAL A 25 24.74 -7.78 8.00
N PRO A 26 25.62 -7.27 8.87
CA PRO A 26 25.23 -6.88 10.22
C PRO A 26 24.29 -5.68 10.22
N LYS A 27 23.36 -5.65 11.18
CA LYS A 27 22.45 -4.53 11.40
C LYS A 27 23.00 -3.58 12.44
N THR A 28 22.76 -2.30 12.22
CA THR A 28 23.15 -1.21 13.12
C THR A 28 22.02 -0.77 14.04
N GLY A 29 20.79 -1.23 13.78
CA GLY A 29 19.57 -0.80 14.46
C GLY A 29 18.90 0.40 13.78
N LEU A 30 19.34 0.78 12.59
CA LEU A 30 18.90 1.95 11.84
C LEU A 30 18.25 1.48 10.54
N PRO A 31 16.91 1.35 10.52
CA PRO A 31 16.25 0.51 9.53
C PRO A 31 16.53 0.90 8.08
N PHE A 32 16.55 2.19 7.76
CA PHE A 32 16.80 2.62 6.38
C PHE A 32 18.26 2.38 5.97
N PHE A 33 19.20 2.63 6.88
CA PHE A 33 20.62 2.37 6.63
C PHE A 33 20.94 0.88 6.54
N ASP A 34 20.32 0.05 7.38
CA ASP A 34 20.50 -1.40 7.37
C ASP A 34 19.99 -2.00 6.06
N VAL A 35 18.86 -1.49 5.52
CA VAL A 35 18.35 -1.92 4.22
C VAL A 35 19.21 -1.40 3.07
N LEU A 36 19.78 -0.20 3.15
CA LEU A 36 20.77 0.27 2.17
C LEU A 36 21.98 -0.69 2.10
N GLN A 37 22.50 -1.11 3.24
CA GLN A 37 23.62 -2.05 3.29
C GLN A 37 23.25 -3.42 2.71
N LEU A 38 22.05 -3.93 3.01
CA LEU A 38 21.49 -5.15 2.41
C LEU A 38 21.48 -5.08 0.88
N TYR A 39 20.89 -4.03 0.30
CA TYR A 39 20.84 -3.85 -1.15
C TYR A 39 22.23 -3.63 -1.77
N GLY A 40 23.13 -2.96 -1.06
CA GLY A 40 24.53 -2.81 -1.48
C GLY A 40 25.26 -4.14 -1.57
N ALA A 41 25.13 -4.99 -0.55
CA ALA A 41 25.75 -6.31 -0.55
C ALA A 41 25.22 -7.17 -1.71
N ILE A 42 23.91 -7.14 -1.96
CA ILE A 42 23.30 -7.82 -3.11
C ILE A 42 23.88 -7.28 -4.42
N ASP A 43 23.88 -5.97 -4.65
CA ASP A 43 24.32 -5.38 -5.92
C ASP A 43 25.81 -5.62 -6.24
N LEU A 44 26.66 -5.66 -5.20
CA LEU A 44 28.09 -5.89 -5.34
C LEU A 44 28.44 -7.36 -5.59
N TYR A 45 27.79 -8.30 -4.89
CA TYR A 45 28.26 -9.70 -4.84
C TYR A 45 27.31 -10.74 -5.45
N ILE A 46 26.04 -10.43 -5.66
CA ILE A 46 25.04 -11.37 -6.21
C ILE A 46 24.41 -10.83 -7.50
N GLY A 47 24.04 -9.55 -7.52
CA GLY A 47 23.31 -8.90 -8.61
C GLY A 47 21.80 -8.89 -8.38
N LEU A 48 21.16 -7.78 -8.76
CA LEU A 48 19.71 -7.57 -8.59
C LEU A 48 18.83 -8.27 -9.64
N ARG A 49 19.45 -8.92 -10.65
CA ARG A 49 18.72 -9.67 -11.69
C ARG A 49 18.68 -11.17 -11.45
N GLU A 50 18.98 -11.57 -10.23
CA GLU A 50 19.16 -12.95 -9.84
C GLU A 50 18.13 -13.32 -8.77
N ASP A 51 17.89 -14.62 -8.64
CA ASP A 51 17.15 -15.15 -7.50
C ASP A 51 17.99 -14.95 -6.23
N VAL A 52 17.46 -14.14 -5.32
CA VAL A 52 18.06 -13.88 -4.01
C VAL A 52 17.13 -14.44 -2.96
N THR A 53 17.68 -15.13 -1.96
CA THR A 53 16.93 -15.50 -0.76
C THR A 53 17.44 -14.66 0.40
N ILE A 54 16.54 -13.90 1.02
CA ILE A 54 16.85 -13.02 2.15
C ILE A 54 16.21 -13.61 3.40
N TYR A 55 16.97 -13.69 4.49
CA TYR A 55 16.49 -14.14 5.79
C TYR A 55 16.93 -13.15 6.89
N ASP A 56 15.98 -12.78 7.75
CA ASP A 56 16.25 -11.96 8.92
C ASP A 56 16.73 -12.83 10.09
N ALA A 57 18.01 -12.79 10.42
CA ALA A 57 18.60 -13.52 11.54
C ALA A 57 18.68 -12.67 12.83
N GLY A 58 17.87 -11.61 12.95
CA GLY A 58 17.82 -10.72 14.09
C GLY A 58 18.91 -9.64 14.03
N LYS A 59 20.16 -9.98 14.36
CA LYS A 59 21.30 -9.02 14.39
C LYS A 59 21.96 -8.80 13.03
N GLU A 60 21.62 -9.61 12.04
CA GLU A 60 22.19 -9.57 10.69
C GLU A 60 21.15 -10.05 9.67
N TRP A 61 21.36 -9.70 8.41
CA TRP A 61 20.68 -10.30 7.26
C TRP A 61 21.53 -11.45 6.73
N GLU A 62 20.92 -12.61 6.53
CA GLU A 62 21.52 -13.70 5.77
C GLU A 62 20.97 -13.67 4.34
N ILE A 63 21.87 -13.60 3.36
CA ILE A 63 21.52 -13.45 1.96
C ILE A 63 22.18 -14.58 1.19
N THR A 64 21.38 -15.42 0.54
CA THR A 64 21.91 -16.47 -0.34
C THR A 64 21.57 -16.17 -1.80
N GLY A 65 22.51 -16.45 -2.68
CA GLY A 65 22.37 -16.21 -4.11
C GLY A 65 23.54 -16.80 -4.88
N ARG A 66 23.69 -16.40 -6.14
CA ARG A 66 24.80 -16.86 -6.98
C ARG A 66 25.68 -15.69 -7.42
N ARG A 67 26.98 -15.80 -7.15
CA ARG A 67 28.00 -14.84 -7.60
C ARG A 67 28.50 -15.22 -8.99
N ARG A 68 28.35 -14.32 -9.95
CA ARG A 68 28.81 -14.47 -11.34
C ARG A 68 30.07 -13.65 -11.59
N SER A 69 30.91 -14.08 -12.52
CA SER A 69 32.20 -13.45 -12.83
C SER A 69 32.09 -11.98 -13.28
N HIS A 70 31.00 -11.60 -13.94
CA HIS A 70 30.79 -10.20 -14.38
C HIS A 70 30.55 -9.20 -13.23
N LEU A 71 30.43 -9.68 -11.99
CA LEU A 71 30.33 -8.85 -10.79
C LEU A 71 31.69 -8.60 -10.15
N ASP A 72 32.73 -9.33 -10.56
CA ASP A 72 34.06 -9.19 -9.97
C ASP A 72 34.62 -7.77 -10.19
N GLY A 73 35.18 -7.18 -9.14
CA GLY A 73 35.73 -5.82 -9.13
C GLY A 73 34.69 -4.70 -8.95
N ARG A 74 33.39 -5.01 -8.81
CA ARG A 74 32.36 -4.00 -8.48
C ARG A 74 32.57 -3.36 -7.11
N ASP A 75 32.99 -4.15 -6.14
CA ASP A 75 33.35 -3.71 -4.79
C ASP A 75 34.53 -2.73 -4.82
N GLU A 76 35.59 -3.06 -5.56
CA GLU A 76 36.73 -2.15 -5.76
C GLU A 76 36.33 -0.86 -6.50
N SER A 77 35.43 -0.95 -7.48
CA SER A 77 34.91 0.21 -8.20
C SER A 77 34.07 1.11 -7.31
N ALA A 78 33.25 0.53 -6.43
CA ALA A 78 32.50 1.27 -5.43
C ALA A 78 33.45 1.92 -4.40
N PHE A 79 34.47 1.19 -3.95
CA PHE A 79 35.50 1.68 -3.03
C PHE A 79 36.14 2.97 -3.54
N LYS A 80 36.62 2.98 -4.79
CA LYS A 80 37.28 4.14 -5.41
C LYS A 80 36.38 5.38 -5.55
N GLN A 81 35.06 5.22 -5.47
CA GLN A 81 34.10 6.34 -5.53
C GLN A 81 33.78 6.90 -4.14
N VAL A 82 33.95 6.09 -3.09
CA VAL A 82 33.63 6.45 -1.70
C VAL A 82 34.87 6.90 -0.94
N TRP A 83 36.02 6.33 -1.27
CA TRP A 83 37.29 6.55 -0.60
C TRP A 83 38.26 7.29 -1.50
N ASP A 84 38.53 8.53 -1.14
CA ASP A 84 39.41 9.47 -1.86
C ASP A 84 40.88 9.40 -1.39
N LYS A 85 41.15 8.70 -0.29
CA LYS A 85 42.50 8.58 0.28
C LYS A 85 43.30 7.47 -0.40
N LYS A 86 44.64 7.61 -0.36
CA LYS A 86 45.59 6.66 -0.97
C LYS A 86 45.67 5.31 -0.26
N ARG A 87 45.27 5.20 1.00
CA ARG A 87 45.26 3.96 1.79
C ARG A 87 43.98 3.85 2.63
N PRO A 88 43.43 2.64 2.84
CA PRO A 88 43.92 1.36 2.28
C PRO A 88 43.67 1.28 0.76
N ASP A 89 44.39 0.41 0.06
CA ASP A 89 44.12 0.17 -1.36
C ASP A 89 42.77 -0.56 -1.52
N ALA A 90 42.06 -0.29 -2.62
CA ALA A 90 40.74 -0.85 -2.87
C ALA A 90 40.73 -2.38 -2.87
N LYS A 91 41.71 -2.99 -3.54
CA LYS A 91 41.79 -4.45 -3.67
C LYS A 91 42.16 -5.10 -2.33
N GLU A 92 43.12 -4.51 -1.63
CA GLU A 92 43.54 -4.92 -0.29
C GLU A 92 42.35 -4.88 0.67
N TYR A 93 41.65 -3.75 0.75
CA TYR A 93 40.53 -3.59 1.67
C TYR A 93 39.35 -4.51 1.36
N CYS A 94 38.95 -4.59 0.09
CA CYS A 94 37.84 -5.44 -0.32
C CYS A 94 38.15 -6.92 -0.07
N SER A 95 39.33 -7.40 -0.46
CA SER A 95 39.69 -8.82 -0.36
C SER A 95 40.01 -9.27 1.06
N ASN A 96 40.67 -8.42 1.86
CA ASN A 96 41.18 -8.81 3.18
C ASN A 96 40.24 -8.42 4.33
N HIS A 97 39.34 -7.45 4.14
CA HIS A 97 38.47 -6.95 5.20
C HIS A 97 36.98 -7.09 4.86
N LEU A 98 36.51 -6.48 3.76
CA LEU A 98 35.08 -6.45 3.45
C LEU A 98 34.52 -7.84 3.09
N GLN A 99 35.18 -8.56 2.20
CA GLN A 99 34.74 -9.89 1.78
C GLN A 99 34.77 -10.88 2.96
N PRO A 100 35.86 -11.05 3.73
CA PRO A 100 35.86 -11.96 4.87
C PRO A 100 34.83 -11.58 5.95
N HIS A 101 34.55 -10.29 6.13
CA HIS A 101 33.48 -9.84 7.01
C HIS A 101 32.10 -10.35 6.55
N LEU A 102 31.78 -10.22 5.26
CA LEU A 102 30.49 -10.62 4.72
C LEU A 102 30.34 -12.12 4.50
N PHE A 103 31.37 -12.81 3.99
CA PHE A 103 31.30 -14.24 3.67
C PHE A 103 31.65 -15.15 4.85
N LYS A 104 32.44 -14.68 5.82
CA LYS A 104 32.98 -15.49 6.92
C LYS A 104 32.70 -14.90 8.31
N LYS A 105 31.90 -13.83 8.41
CA LYS A 105 31.56 -13.15 9.67
C LYS A 105 32.77 -12.68 10.47
N GLN A 106 33.89 -12.39 9.80
CA GLN A 106 35.10 -11.89 10.47
C GLN A 106 34.90 -10.44 10.92
N ILE A 107 35.43 -10.07 12.09
CA ILE A 107 35.36 -8.69 12.58
C ILE A 107 36.35 -7.84 11.78
N ILE A 108 35.90 -6.68 11.30
CA ILE A 108 36.80 -5.68 10.69
C ILE A 108 37.57 -5.00 11.82
N SER A 109 38.86 -5.28 11.92
CA SER A 109 39.75 -4.75 12.97
C SER A 109 40.28 -3.35 12.69
N GLU A 110 40.13 -2.84 11.46
CA GLU A 110 40.65 -1.53 11.05
C GLU A 110 39.66 -0.39 11.31
N SER A 111 40.18 0.78 11.70
CA SER A 111 39.43 1.96 12.14
C SER A 111 39.02 2.93 11.03
N TYR A 112 39.07 2.52 9.75
CA TYR A 112 38.69 3.40 8.65
C TYR A 112 37.21 3.75 8.71
N SER A 113 36.91 5.05 8.70
CA SER A 113 35.55 5.58 8.71
C SER A 113 35.35 6.62 7.63
N ILE A 114 34.13 6.71 7.12
CA ILE A 114 33.68 7.77 6.23
C ILE A 114 32.59 8.59 6.90
N GLU A 115 32.43 9.81 6.42
CA GLU A 115 31.32 10.67 6.83
C GLU A 115 29.99 10.16 6.24
N GLY A 116 28.96 10.09 7.06
CA GLY A 116 27.62 9.69 6.63
C GLY A 116 27.00 10.70 5.65
N GLU A 117 26.39 10.21 4.58
CA GLU A 117 25.72 11.06 3.59
C GLU A 117 24.36 11.60 4.08
N LYS A 118 23.99 12.81 3.63
CA LYS A 118 22.68 13.46 3.90
C LYS A 118 21.44 12.68 3.44
N ARG A 119 21.62 11.59 2.67
CA ARG A 119 20.51 10.75 2.18
C ARG A 119 20.47 9.39 2.87
N TYR A 120 21.38 9.12 3.80
CA TYR A 120 21.29 7.99 4.70
C TYR A 120 20.26 8.27 5.79
N ASP A 121 19.99 7.25 6.60
CA ASP A 121 19.05 7.28 7.72
C ASP A 121 19.15 8.58 8.53
N SER A 122 18.02 9.25 8.80
CA SER A 122 18.05 10.54 9.49
C SER A 122 18.55 10.43 10.94
N ALA A 123 18.41 9.26 11.57
CA ALA A 123 18.99 8.99 12.89
C ALA A 123 20.54 8.94 12.84
N LEU A 124 21.14 8.50 11.72
CA LEU A 124 22.60 8.61 11.53
C LEU A 124 23.05 10.07 11.44
N GLN A 125 22.25 10.95 10.83
CA GLN A 125 22.60 12.36 10.69
C GLN A 125 22.47 13.16 11.99
N THR A 126 21.80 12.59 12.99
CA THR A 126 21.49 13.27 14.25
C THR A 126 22.29 12.68 15.40
N GLY A 127 23.01 11.57 15.19
CA GLY A 127 23.83 10.91 16.22
C GLY A 127 23.01 10.23 17.32
N ILE A 128 21.70 10.07 17.13
CA ILE A 128 20.77 9.69 18.18
C ILE A 128 20.70 8.18 18.31
N ARG A 129 21.52 7.62 19.20
CA ARG A 129 21.26 6.32 19.81
C ARG A 129 20.63 6.54 21.19
N GLY A 130 19.40 6.11 21.39
CA GLY A 130 18.80 5.96 22.74
C GLY A 130 18.48 7.25 23.50
N ILE A 131 18.45 8.41 22.85
CA ILE A 131 18.13 9.70 23.49
C ILE A 131 16.92 10.33 22.80
N SER A 132 16.03 10.99 23.57
CA SER A 132 14.85 11.69 23.03
C SER A 132 15.26 12.81 22.07
N ALA A 133 14.63 12.87 20.89
CA ALA A 133 14.84 13.92 19.89
C ALA A 133 14.68 15.37 20.43
N TYR A 134 14.00 15.53 21.57
CA TYR A 134 13.80 16.82 22.24
C TYR A 134 15.04 17.38 22.95
N SER A 135 16.05 16.57 23.26
CA SER A 135 17.20 17.00 24.07
C SER A 135 18.37 17.59 23.27
N TYR A 136 18.21 17.77 21.96
CA TYR A 136 19.22 18.38 21.09
C TYR A 136 18.69 19.67 20.46
N GLU A 137 19.30 20.81 20.82
CA GLU A 137 19.06 22.11 20.17
C GLU A 137 19.28 22.07 18.65
N THR A 138 20.14 21.18 18.16
CA THR A 138 20.47 21.02 16.73
C THR A 138 19.31 20.47 15.90
N LEU A 139 18.42 19.67 16.50
CA LEU A 139 17.16 19.21 15.87
C LEU A 139 16.11 20.31 15.85
N GLN A 140 16.00 21.08 16.94
CA GLN A 140 15.06 22.22 17.03
C GLN A 140 15.42 23.36 16.08
N THR A 141 16.72 23.54 15.78
CA THR A 141 17.23 24.62 14.92
C THR A 141 17.44 24.22 13.46
N GLY A 142 17.26 22.93 13.11
CA GLY A 142 17.44 22.43 11.73
C GLY A 142 18.89 22.49 11.21
N GLN A 143 19.88 22.72 12.07
CA GLN A 143 21.28 22.89 11.71
C GLN A 143 22.03 21.55 11.49
N THR A 144 21.50 20.68 10.63
CA THR A 144 22.11 19.40 10.24
C THR A 144 23.31 19.55 9.28
N SER A 145 23.66 20.78 8.91
CA SER A 145 24.76 21.11 7.99
C SER A 145 26.12 21.26 8.66
N LYS A 146 26.18 21.32 10.00
CA LYS A 146 27.44 21.46 10.75
C LYS A 146 28.26 20.16 10.68
N PRO A 147 29.59 20.22 10.47
CA PRO A 147 30.46 19.05 10.45
C PRO A 147 30.33 18.16 11.70
N GLU A 148 30.13 18.78 12.86
CA GLU A 148 29.97 18.13 14.17
C GLU A 148 28.71 17.25 14.27
N CYS A 149 27.72 17.46 13.40
CA CYS A 149 26.49 16.67 13.36
C CYS A 149 26.58 15.47 12.41
N LYS A 150 27.64 15.36 11.59
CA LYS A 150 27.78 14.25 10.66
C LYS A 150 28.40 13.03 11.36
N ALA A 151 27.65 11.93 11.42
CA ALA A 151 28.17 10.69 11.98
C ALA A 151 29.29 10.10 11.11
N ASN A 152 30.37 9.67 11.74
CA ASN A 152 31.37 8.81 11.12
C ASN A 152 30.93 7.35 11.21
N ILE A 153 30.89 6.67 10.06
CA ILE A 153 30.50 5.27 9.95
C ILE A 153 31.70 4.43 9.46
N PRO A 154 31.82 3.15 9.87
CA PRO A 154 32.86 2.27 9.35
C PRO A 154 32.85 2.21 7.82
N LEU A 155 34.02 2.26 7.19
CA LEU A 155 34.18 2.34 5.73
C LEU A 155 33.42 1.22 5.01
N GLY A 156 33.49 -0.02 5.49
CA GLY A 156 32.76 -1.16 4.91
C GLY A 156 31.24 -0.95 4.90
N GLN A 157 30.67 -0.45 6.00
CA GLN A 157 29.23 -0.15 6.09
C GLN A 157 28.84 0.99 5.15
N GLY A 158 29.67 2.04 5.11
CA GLY A 158 29.50 3.17 4.21
C GLY A 158 29.57 2.79 2.73
N LEU A 159 30.44 1.85 2.38
CA LEU A 159 30.56 1.30 1.03
C LEU A 159 29.32 0.54 0.58
N LEU A 160 28.82 -0.34 1.44
CA LEU A 160 27.57 -1.07 1.18
C LEU A 160 26.40 -0.09 1.06
N ALA A 161 26.29 0.87 1.98
CA ALA A 161 25.24 1.87 1.93
C ALA A 161 25.29 2.72 0.65
N PHE A 162 26.48 3.11 0.19
CA PHE A 162 26.67 3.82 -1.07
C PHE A 162 26.21 2.99 -2.28
N ALA A 163 26.61 1.71 -2.34
CA ALA A 163 26.18 0.81 -3.41
C ALA A 163 24.66 0.64 -3.43
N GLY A 164 24.04 0.42 -2.26
CA GLY A 164 22.58 0.34 -2.14
C GLY A 164 21.88 1.65 -2.49
N LYS A 165 22.48 2.79 -2.14
CA LYS A 165 21.91 4.12 -2.43
C LYS A 165 21.76 4.38 -3.92
N LYS A 166 22.67 3.87 -4.76
CA LYS A 166 22.53 3.97 -6.23
C LYS A 166 21.24 3.33 -6.76
N ARG A 167 20.56 2.55 -5.92
CA ARG A 167 19.29 1.87 -6.20
C ARG A 167 18.08 2.52 -5.52
N THR A 168 18.31 3.48 -4.62
CA THR A 168 17.22 4.28 -4.05
C THR A 168 16.62 5.21 -5.09
N GLU A 169 15.30 5.21 -5.20
CA GLU A 169 14.56 6.20 -5.97
C GLU A 169 13.92 7.21 -4.99
N SER A 170 14.00 8.50 -5.33
CA SER A 170 13.45 9.59 -4.52
C SER A 170 12.00 9.88 -4.91
N LEU A 171 11.08 9.73 -3.95
CA LEU A 171 9.63 9.89 -4.13
C LEU A 171 9.09 11.02 -3.26
N GLY A 172 8.81 12.19 -3.84
CA GLY A 172 8.21 13.30 -3.07
C GLY A 172 9.04 13.72 -1.84
N ASN A 173 10.37 13.68 -1.94
CA ASN A 173 11.33 13.82 -0.84
C ASN A 173 11.36 12.66 0.17
N ILE A 174 10.77 11.52 -0.14
CA ILE A 174 10.79 10.30 0.67
C ILE A 174 11.46 9.19 -0.14
N LEU A 175 12.42 8.50 0.46
CA LEU A 175 13.06 7.32 -0.10
C LEU A 175 12.37 6.10 0.48
N PHE A 176 12.09 5.09 -0.35
CA PHE A 176 11.50 3.81 0.07
C PHE A 176 12.39 2.66 -0.36
N LEU A 177 12.57 1.69 0.52
CA LEU A 177 13.33 0.47 0.27
C LEU A 177 12.53 -0.74 0.80
N PRO A 178 11.97 -1.58 -0.10
CA PRO A 178 11.23 -2.75 0.32
C PRO A 178 12.17 -3.83 0.88
N VAL A 179 11.71 -4.53 1.90
CA VAL A 179 12.40 -5.66 2.54
C VAL A 179 11.61 -6.92 2.22
N PHE A 180 12.32 -7.92 1.69
CA PHE A 180 11.73 -9.20 1.32
C PHE A 180 12.28 -10.31 2.20
N GLU A 181 11.47 -11.32 2.47
CA GLU A 181 11.84 -12.54 3.18
C GLU A 181 11.54 -13.78 2.33
N GLY A 182 12.53 -14.67 2.23
CA GLY A 182 12.52 -15.83 1.36
C GLY A 182 13.09 -15.55 -0.02
N ARG A 183 12.91 -16.50 -0.94
CA ARG A 183 13.43 -16.44 -2.32
C ARG A 183 12.58 -15.50 -3.16
N ILE A 184 13.24 -14.57 -3.86
CA ILE A 184 12.62 -13.58 -4.74
C ILE A 184 13.52 -13.23 -5.93
N ASP A 185 12.92 -13.03 -7.10
CA ASP A 185 13.61 -12.42 -8.26
C ASP A 185 13.45 -10.90 -8.19
N LEU A 186 14.52 -10.22 -7.78
CA LEU A 186 14.51 -8.76 -7.65
C LEU A 186 14.35 -8.04 -9.00
N SER A 187 14.63 -8.69 -10.15
CA SER A 187 14.41 -8.05 -11.47
C SER A 187 12.94 -7.78 -11.76
N LYS A 188 12.06 -8.60 -11.17
CA LYS A 188 10.62 -8.59 -11.44
C LYS A 188 9.84 -7.66 -10.54
N VAL A 189 10.44 -7.28 -9.42
CA VAL A 189 9.72 -6.65 -8.31
C VAL A 189 10.04 -5.15 -8.15
N VAL A 190 11.04 -4.63 -8.88
CA VAL A 190 11.57 -3.26 -8.70
C VAL A 190 10.87 -2.19 -9.56
N SER A 191 10.02 -2.58 -10.53
CA SER A 191 9.28 -1.65 -11.41
C SER A 191 8.25 -0.69 -10.74
N PRO A 192 7.58 -1.02 -9.62
CA PRO A 192 6.48 -0.21 -9.06
C PRO A 192 6.88 1.12 -8.43
N LEU A 193 8.18 1.30 -8.11
CA LEU A 193 8.71 2.50 -7.49
C LEU A 193 8.74 3.70 -8.47
N ARG A 194 8.72 3.44 -9.79
CA ARG A 194 8.90 4.46 -10.83
C ARG A 194 7.63 5.21 -11.24
N ALA A 195 6.45 4.74 -10.86
CA ALA A 195 5.18 5.12 -11.53
C ALA A 195 4.44 6.34 -10.94
N TRP A 196 5.10 7.22 -10.17
CA TRP A 196 4.36 8.01 -9.17
C TRP A 196 4.63 9.52 -9.00
N LEU A 197 3.50 10.21 -8.78
CA LEU A 197 3.26 11.66 -8.69
C LEU A 197 3.96 12.26 -7.47
N GLY A 198 4.45 13.49 -7.55
CA GLY A 198 4.98 14.21 -6.37
C GLY A 198 3.87 14.46 -5.35
N LEU A 199 3.80 13.66 -4.29
CA LEU A 199 2.75 13.76 -3.28
C LEU A 199 3.22 14.59 -2.07
N PRO A 200 2.39 15.49 -1.53
CA PRO A 200 2.78 16.34 -0.41
C PRO A 200 2.50 15.73 0.97
N ASN A 201 1.96 14.51 1.05
CA ASN A 201 1.58 13.88 2.31
C ASN A 201 2.28 12.52 2.52
N VAL A 202 2.96 12.38 3.66
CA VAL A 202 3.79 11.22 4.00
C VAL A 202 2.97 9.93 4.14
N ILE A 203 1.87 9.95 4.91
CA ILE A 203 1.08 8.73 5.15
C ILE A 203 0.39 8.24 3.88
N CYS A 204 -0.10 9.15 3.03
CA CYS A 204 -0.64 8.78 1.73
C CYS A 204 0.43 8.19 0.82
N SER A 205 1.64 8.74 0.83
CA SER A 205 2.77 8.21 0.06
C SER A 205 3.17 6.81 0.52
N GLN A 206 3.24 6.59 1.84
CA GLN A 206 3.52 5.29 2.44
C GLN A 206 2.48 4.24 2.03
N ALA A 207 1.19 4.51 2.28
CA ALA A 207 0.10 3.59 1.96
C ALA A 207 0.07 3.25 0.47
N LEU A 208 0.34 4.23 -0.39
CA LEU A 208 0.28 4.08 -1.83
C LEU A 208 1.46 3.30 -2.38
N ALA A 209 2.66 3.54 -1.84
CA ALA A 209 3.84 2.77 -2.15
C ALA A 209 3.64 1.29 -1.77
N LEU A 210 3.12 1.02 -0.57
CA LEU A 210 2.83 -0.34 -0.12
C LEU A 210 1.81 -1.04 -1.02
N LEU A 211 0.72 -0.35 -1.39
CA LEU A 211 -0.33 -0.92 -2.22
C LEU A 211 0.16 -1.15 -3.66
N SER A 212 0.99 -0.24 -4.20
CA SER A 212 1.69 -0.41 -5.48
C SER A 212 2.59 -1.65 -5.47
N LEU A 213 3.43 -1.79 -4.45
CA LEU A 213 4.32 -2.94 -4.27
C LEU A 213 3.51 -4.23 -4.16
N LYS A 214 2.49 -4.27 -3.30
CA LYS A 214 1.63 -5.44 -3.12
C LYS A 214 0.99 -5.87 -4.45
N SER A 215 0.43 -4.91 -5.21
CA SER A 215 -0.20 -5.20 -6.50
C SER A 215 0.77 -5.81 -7.52
N SER A 216 2.02 -5.34 -7.55
CA SER A 216 3.04 -5.88 -8.45
C SER A 216 3.64 -7.20 -7.97
N LEU A 217 3.63 -7.47 -6.67
CA LEU A 217 4.10 -8.74 -6.14
C LEU A 217 3.14 -9.87 -6.48
N PHE A 218 1.84 -9.59 -6.52
CA PHE A 218 0.83 -10.54 -6.97
C PHE A 218 1.06 -11.00 -8.41
N SER A 219 1.45 -10.10 -9.33
CA SER A 219 1.71 -10.50 -10.72
C SER A 219 2.90 -11.45 -10.87
N GLU A 220 3.77 -11.49 -9.87
CA GLU A 220 5.00 -12.31 -9.87
C GLU A 220 4.92 -13.51 -8.89
N GLY A 221 3.80 -13.69 -8.16
CA GLY A 221 3.64 -14.76 -7.17
C GLY A 221 4.52 -14.58 -5.90
N TYR A 222 4.89 -13.34 -5.58
CA TYR A 222 5.74 -13.00 -4.44
C TYR A 222 4.98 -12.21 -3.35
N GLU A 223 3.66 -12.24 -3.34
CA GLU A 223 2.79 -11.40 -2.50
C GLU A 223 3.00 -11.58 -0.99
N LYS A 224 3.48 -12.76 -0.56
CA LYS A 224 3.81 -13.08 0.84
C LYS A 224 5.27 -12.80 1.21
N ARG A 225 6.09 -12.38 0.24
CA ARG A 225 7.54 -12.17 0.42
C ARG A 225 7.87 -10.79 0.95
N LEU A 226 7.01 -9.79 0.79
CA LEU A 226 7.25 -8.44 1.31
C LEU A 226 7.00 -8.42 2.82
N SER A 227 8.07 -8.29 3.62
CA SER A 227 7.98 -8.29 5.07
C SER A 227 7.87 -6.88 5.64
N ALA A 228 8.59 -5.91 5.07
CA ALA A 228 8.60 -4.54 5.52
C ALA A 228 8.95 -3.55 4.39
N VAL A 229 8.80 -2.26 4.65
CA VAL A 229 9.37 -1.19 3.83
C VAL A 229 10.06 -0.19 4.74
N ALA A 230 11.37 -0.02 4.53
CA ALA A 230 12.12 1.05 5.18
C ALA A 230 11.92 2.35 4.41
N PHE A 231 11.79 3.46 5.12
CA PHE A 231 11.62 4.78 4.51
C PHE A 231 12.51 5.83 5.16
N ASN A 232 12.78 6.90 4.42
CA ASN A 232 13.50 8.07 4.91
C ASN A 232 12.98 9.33 4.23
N THR A 233 12.56 10.32 4.99
CA THR A 233 12.14 11.62 4.48
C THR A 233 13.35 12.56 4.42
N ASN A 234 13.78 12.93 3.23
CA ASN A 234 14.75 13.99 2.97
C ASN A 234 13.99 15.27 2.58
N LEU A 235 13.22 15.82 3.51
CA LEU A 235 12.51 17.08 3.32
C LEU A 235 13.54 18.21 3.41
N GLY A 236 14.13 18.58 2.27
CA GLY A 236 15.28 19.47 2.20
C GLY A 236 15.20 20.68 3.15
N SER A 237 16.14 20.74 4.09
CA SER A 237 16.69 21.85 4.91
C SER A 237 15.81 23.02 5.40
N GLN A 238 14.51 23.09 5.13
CA GLN A 238 13.62 24.17 5.55
C GLN A 238 12.50 23.69 6.49
N ARG A 239 12.36 22.38 6.70
CA ARG A 239 11.47 21.81 7.73
C ARG A 239 12.31 20.90 8.62
N SER A 240 12.22 21.10 9.93
CA SER A 240 13.01 20.47 11.01
C SER A 240 12.84 18.95 11.15
N ASP A 241 12.14 18.31 10.23
CA ASP A 241 11.45 17.05 10.49
C ASP A 241 11.89 15.99 9.45
N ASN A 242 13.16 15.56 9.55
CA ASN A 242 13.68 14.41 8.80
C ASN A 242 13.45 13.12 9.62
N TYR A 243 12.59 12.22 9.12
CA TYR A 243 12.27 10.94 9.73
C TYR A 243 12.73 9.76 8.89
N SER A 244 13.27 8.75 9.54
CA SER A 244 13.45 7.42 8.99
C SER A 244 12.65 6.41 9.81
N GLY A 245 12.28 5.30 9.19
CA GLY A 245 11.54 4.27 9.91
C GLY A 245 11.35 3.00 9.09
N LEU A 246 10.75 2.02 9.75
CA LEU A 246 10.36 0.74 9.17
C LEU A 246 8.85 0.58 9.30
N ILE A 247 8.19 0.27 8.19
CA ILE A 247 6.80 -0.16 8.21
C ILE A 247 6.78 -1.67 8.05
N SER A 248 6.37 -2.38 9.10
CA SER A 248 6.10 -3.81 9.01
C SER A 248 4.81 -4.04 8.22
N ILE A 249 4.87 -4.84 7.16
CA ILE A 249 3.68 -5.09 6.32
C ILE A 249 2.58 -5.74 7.14
N LYS A 250 2.93 -6.72 7.99
CA LYS A 250 2.01 -7.44 8.89
C LYS A 250 1.19 -6.54 9.82
N SER A 251 1.65 -5.31 10.10
CA SER A 251 0.89 -4.34 10.89
C SER A 251 -0.14 -3.51 10.10
N THR A 252 -0.17 -3.66 8.77
CA THR A 252 -1.00 -2.87 7.86
C THR A 252 -2.19 -3.68 7.35
N ALA A 253 -3.22 -2.99 6.85
CA ALA A 253 -4.33 -3.63 6.16
C ALA A 253 -3.84 -4.34 4.88
N ILE A 254 -2.80 -3.81 4.24
CA ILE A 254 -2.29 -4.26 2.93
C ILE A 254 -1.75 -5.70 2.98
N ASP A 255 -1.25 -6.16 4.13
CA ASP A 255 -0.84 -7.56 4.33
C ASP A 255 -2.00 -8.53 4.15
N LYS A 256 -3.17 -8.12 4.64
CA LYS A 256 -4.40 -8.92 4.71
C LYS A 256 -5.17 -8.96 3.38
N ILE A 257 -4.66 -8.31 2.33
CA ILE A 257 -5.24 -8.42 0.99
C ILE A 257 -4.95 -9.82 0.44
N GLU A 258 -6.02 -10.55 0.12
CA GLU A 258 -5.96 -11.95 -0.33
C GLU A 258 -5.93 -12.05 -1.85
N THR A 259 -6.56 -11.10 -2.55
CA THR A 259 -6.75 -11.18 -4.00
C THR A 259 -5.99 -10.10 -4.77
N ALA A 260 -5.42 -10.50 -5.91
CA ALA A 260 -4.75 -9.59 -6.83
C ALA A 260 -5.74 -8.53 -7.37
N ASP A 261 -6.97 -8.93 -7.66
CA ASP A 261 -8.01 -8.04 -8.17
C ASP A 261 -8.37 -6.95 -7.16
N PHE A 262 -8.49 -7.29 -5.87
CA PHE A 262 -8.71 -6.28 -4.84
C PHE A 262 -7.49 -5.36 -4.67
N ALA A 263 -6.26 -5.89 -4.69
CA ALA A 263 -5.06 -5.08 -4.61
C ALA A 263 -5.00 -4.02 -5.73
N VAL A 264 -5.29 -4.43 -6.98
CA VAL A 264 -5.33 -3.53 -8.14
C VAL A 264 -6.48 -2.54 -8.03
N HIS A 265 -7.67 -2.98 -7.62
CA HIS A 265 -8.83 -2.12 -7.43
C HIS A 265 -8.59 -1.05 -6.37
N GLY A 266 -8.12 -1.46 -5.19
CA GLY A 266 -7.75 -0.58 -4.09
C GLY A 266 -6.67 0.42 -4.50
N TYR A 267 -5.64 -0.04 -5.22
CA TYR A 267 -4.59 0.82 -5.77
C TYR A 267 -5.15 1.91 -6.69
N ARG A 268 -6.03 1.56 -7.63
CA ARG A 268 -6.64 2.50 -8.58
C ARG A 268 -7.51 3.55 -7.89
N ILE A 269 -8.32 3.13 -6.92
CA ILE A 269 -9.17 4.03 -6.13
C ILE A 269 -8.31 4.98 -5.32
N PHE A 270 -7.34 4.44 -4.58
CA PHE A 270 -6.53 5.24 -3.71
C PHE A 270 -5.64 6.20 -4.51
N ARG A 271 -5.11 5.75 -5.66
CA ARG A 271 -4.43 6.61 -6.65
C ARG A 271 -5.29 7.79 -7.08
N THR A 272 -6.53 7.52 -7.41
CA THR A 272 -7.49 8.55 -7.84
C THR A 272 -7.76 9.55 -6.72
N LEU A 273 -8.02 9.06 -5.50
CA LEU A 273 -8.24 9.91 -4.33
C LEU A 273 -7.06 10.82 -4.05
N VAL A 274 -5.86 10.25 -4.03
CA VAL A 274 -4.63 10.99 -3.79
C VAL A 274 -4.38 12.01 -4.90
N GLY A 275 -4.59 11.64 -6.16
CA GLY A 275 -4.46 12.55 -7.30
C GLY A 275 -5.45 13.72 -7.25
N LYS A 276 -6.67 13.51 -6.74
CA LYS A 276 -7.65 14.57 -6.52
C LYS A 276 -7.41 15.37 -5.25
N GLY A 277 -6.81 14.76 -4.23
CA GLY A 277 -6.58 15.32 -2.89
C GLY A 277 -5.62 16.49 -2.87
N TRP A 278 -4.71 16.57 -3.85
CA TRP A 278 -3.73 17.65 -3.93
C TRP A 278 -3.60 18.18 -5.34
N SER A 279 -3.79 19.49 -5.48
CA SER A 279 -3.58 20.20 -6.74
C SER A 279 -2.24 20.92 -6.71
N LYS A 280 -1.45 20.79 -7.78
CA LYS A 280 -0.21 21.54 -7.94
C LYS A 280 -0.54 22.95 -8.42
N LYS A 281 -0.22 23.97 -7.62
CA LYS A 281 -0.28 25.38 -8.01
C LYS A 281 1.13 25.97 -7.92
N GLY A 282 1.81 26.07 -9.06
CA GLY A 282 3.21 26.49 -9.12
C GLY A 282 4.15 25.44 -8.52
N ARG A 283 4.96 25.83 -7.53
CA ARG A 283 5.87 24.93 -6.80
C ARG A 283 5.21 24.25 -5.59
N ASP A 284 4.02 24.69 -5.19
CA ASP A 284 3.33 24.21 -3.99
C ASP A 284 2.16 23.29 -4.32
N TYR A 285 1.93 22.32 -3.44
CA TYR A 285 0.72 21.50 -3.45
C TYR A 285 -0.28 22.06 -2.46
N LYS A 286 -1.51 22.33 -2.90
CA LYS A 286 -2.61 22.71 -2.03
C LYS A 286 -3.60 21.55 -1.89
N ALA A 287 -3.94 21.25 -0.63
CA ALA A 287 -4.99 20.29 -0.31
C ALA A 287 -6.33 20.76 -0.90
N THR A 288 -7.06 19.83 -1.51
CA THR A 288 -8.42 20.03 -1.99
C THR A 288 -9.41 19.45 -0.97
N GLU A 289 -10.71 19.51 -1.28
CA GLU A 289 -11.74 18.85 -0.46
C GLU A 289 -11.55 17.33 -0.33
N PHE A 290 -10.88 16.68 -1.30
CA PHE A 290 -10.61 15.23 -1.31
C PHE A 290 -9.44 14.82 -0.42
N ALA A 291 -8.66 15.78 0.10
CA ALA A 291 -7.51 15.46 0.95
C ALA A 291 -7.93 14.68 2.20
N SER A 292 -9.06 15.04 2.81
CA SER A 292 -9.61 14.34 3.97
C SER A 292 -10.03 12.90 3.66
N ASP A 293 -10.48 12.65 2.44
CA ASP A 293 -10.90 11.33 1.96
C ASP A 293 -9.69 10.43 1.68
N ALA A 294 -8.67 10.97 1.03
CA ALA A 294 -7.39 10.29 0.83
C ALA A 294 -6.73 9.95 2.18
N LEU A 295 -6.75 10.88 3.15
CA LEU A 295 -6.21 10.63 4.48
C LEU A 295 -6.97 9.52 5.20
N ALA A 296 -8.31 9.53 5.17
CA ALA A 296 -9.12 8.49 5.81
C ALA A 296 -8.78 7.08 5.29
N MET A 297 -8.63 6.94 3.97
CA MET A 297 -8.21 5.68 3.36
C MET A 297 -6.77 5.31 3.72
N ALA A 298 -5.84 6.27 3.73
CA ALA A 298 -4.45 6.05 4.11
C ALA A 298 -4.30 5.57 5.56
N TYR A 299 -5.01 6.21 6.51
CA TYR A 299 -4.99 5.80 7.91
C TYR A 299 -5.50 4.38 8.08
N TRP A 300 -6.61 4.01 7.42
CA TRP A 300 -7.12 2.65 7.48
C TRP A 300 -6.14 1.63 6.87
N LEU A 301 -5.59 1.92 5.68
CA LEU A 301 -4.62 1.04 5.02
C LEU A 301 -3.37 0.80 5.89
N MET A 302 -2.91 1.82 6.59
CA MET A 302 -1.73 1.74 7.46
C MET A 302 -2.03 1.17 8.84
N GLN A 303 -3.24 1.37 9.35
CA GLN A 303 -3.66 1.00 10.70
C GLN A 303 -5.07 0.39 10.63
N PRO A 304 -5.19 -0.95 10.45
CA PRO A 304 -6.46 -1.62 10.20
C PRO A 304 -7.26 -1.83 11.50
N VAL A 305 -7.66 -0.73 12.16
CA VAL A 305 -8.52 -0.75 13.35
C VAL A 305 -9.89 -0.16 13.03
N GLY A 306 -10.92 -0.60 13.76
CA GLY A 306 -12.31 -0.20 13.52
C GLY A 306 -12.53 1.31 13.42
N LYS A 307 -11.88 2.12 14.27
CA LYS A 307 -11.96 3.59 14.20
C LYS A 307 -11.52 4.16 12.84
N HIS A 308 -10.45 3.63 12.25
CA HIS A 308 -9.95 4.10 10.96
C HIS A 308 -10.79 3.55 9.80
N LEU A 309 -11.27 2.30 9.91
CA LEU A 309 -12.24 1.77 8.97
C LEU A 309 -13.52 2.63 8.95
N SER A 310 -14.08 2.97 10.11
CA SER A 310 -15.26 3.83 10.21
C SER A 310 -15.04 5.23 9.61
N SER A 311 -13.83 5.78 9.74
CA SER A 311 -13.44 7.04 9.11
C SER A 311 -13.39 6.93 7.58
N MET A 312 -12.85 5.82 7.06
CA MET A 312 -12.84 5.49 5.64
C MET A 312 -14.26 5.29 5.09
N ILE A 313 -15.13 4.57 5.81
CA ILE A 313 -16.55 4.40 5.46
C ILE A 313 -17.25 5.78 5.37
N THR A 314 -17.01 6.64 6.35
CA THR A 314 -17.56 8.01 6.36
C THR A 314 -17.09 8.84 5.16
N SER A 315 -15.84 8.67 4.74
CA SER A 315 -15.33 9.27 3.52
C SER A 315 -16.08 8.77 2.28
N GLN A 316 -16.29 7.45 2.17
CA GLN A 316 -17.04 6.84 1.07
C GLN A 316 -18.50 7.33 1.02
N GLU A 317 -19.16 7.51 2.18
CA GLU A 317 -20.51 8.12 2.27
C GLU A 317 -20.52 9.53 1.67
N ARG A 318 -19.55 10.38 2.02
CA ARG A 318 -19.45 11.75 1.47
C ARG A 318 -19.19 11.75 -0.03
N LEU A 319 -18.28 10.90 -0.51
CA LEU A 319 -17.96 10.77 -1.93
C LEU A 319 -19.20 10.33 -2.73
N LYS A 320 -20.02 9.45 -2.16
CA LYS A 320 -21.30 9.05 -2.73
C LYS A 320 -22.32 10.17 -2.77
N ALA A 321 -22.46 10.94 -1.68
CA ALA A 321 -23.32 12.12 -1.67
C ALA A 321 -22.96 13.12 -2.78
N LYS A 322 -21.69 13.18 -3.16
CA LYS A 322 -21.15 14.01 -4.26
C LYS A 322 -21.15 13.35 -5.64
N GLY A 323 -21.61 12.10 -5.77
CA GLY A 323 -21.71 11.40 -7.07
C GLY A 323 -20.42 10.72 -7.58
N TYR A 324 -19.40 10.51 -6.76
CA TYR A 324 -18.12 9.92 -7.18
C TYR A 324 -18.11 8.37 -7.19
N SER A 325 -18.95 7.76 -8.03
CA SER A 325 -19.14 6.29 -8.08
C SER A 325 -17.91 5.45 -8.45
N HIS A 326 -16.93 6.03 -9.15
CA HIS A 326 -15.71 5.34 -9.60
C HIS A 326 -14.64 5.18 -8.49
N ILE A 327 -14.90 5.66 -7.28
CA ILE A 327 -13.93 5.71 -6.17
C ILE A 327 -14.37 4.78 -5.01
N PHE A 328 -15.18 3.77 -5.31
CA PHE A 328 -15.76 2.88 -4.30
C PHE A 328 -15.17 1.47 -4.30
N ILE A 329 -14.90 0.97 -3.11
CA ILE A 329 -14.68 -0.46 -2.86
C ILE A 329 -15.89 -1.19 -3.43
N LYS A 330 -15.71 -2.16 -4.32
CA LYS A 330 -16.86 -2.87 -4.91
C LYS A 330 -17.54 -3.78 -3.90
N GLN A 331 -18.79 -4.13 -4.16
CA GLN A 331 -19.61 -5.00 -3.31
C GLN A 331 -18.93 -6.34 -3.00
N GLU A 332 -18.27 -6.96 -3.98
CA GLU A 332 -17.57 -8.24 -3.81
C GLU A 332 -16.42 -8.18 -2.79
N TYR A 333 -15.83 -7.00 -2.54
CA TYR A 333 -14.71 -6.81 -1.63
C TYR A 333 -15.13 -6.36 -0.22
N VAL A 334 -16.42 -6.12 0.04
CA VAL A 334 -16.89 -5.64 1.35
C VAL A 334 -16.51 -6.59 2.47
N LYS A 335 -16.66 -7.91 2.25
CA LYS A 335 -16.33 -8.93 3.26
C LYS A 335 -14.82 -8.94 3.58
N GLU A 336 -13.98 -8.90 2.55
CA GLU A 336 -12.51 -8.83 2.69
C GLU A 336 -12.10 -7.54 3.44
N VAL A 337 -12.59 -6.39 3.02
CA VAL A 337 -12.29 -5.10 3.67
C VAL A 337 -12.71 -5.06 5.13
N PHE A 338 -13.86 -5.67 5.44
CA PHE A 338 -14.35 -5.74 6.81
C PHE A 338 -13.49 -6.65 7.69
N SER A 339 -13.13 -7.84 7.20
CA SER A 339 -12.29 -8.80 7.93
C SER A 339 -10.87 -8.27 8.15
N MET A 340 -10.37 -7.40 7.25
CA MET A 340 -9.08 -6.73 7.45
C MET A 340 -9.02 -5.94 8.76
N SER A 341 -10.13 -5.38 9.26
CA SER A 341 -10.15 -4.60 10.51
C SER A 341 -10.79 -5.30 11.70
N TYR A 342 -11.81 -6.13 11.46
CA TYR A 342 -12.56 -6.79 12.53
C TYR A 342 -12.27 -8.29 12.66
N GLY A 343 -11.49 -8.87 11.75
CA GLY A 343 -11.22 -10.30 11.72
C GLY A 343 -12.44 -11.14 11.34
N ASP A 344 -12.51 -12.35 11.88
CA ASP A 344 -13.60 -13.29 11.63
C ASP A 344 -14.86 -12.92 12.43
N TRP A 345 -15.66 -12.03 11.85
CA TRP A 345 -16.96 -11.68 12.41
C TRP A 345 -17.98 -12.81 12.21
N LYS A 346 -18.70 -13.14 13.29
CA LYS A 346 -19.61 -14.30 13.34
C LYS A 346 -21.03 -14.02 12.85
N GLY A 347 -21.34 -12.79 12.45
CA GLY A 347 -22.66 -12.43 11.96
C GLY A 347 -22.91 -12.82 10.50
N ASP A 348 -24.14 -12.65 10.06
CA ASP A 348 -24.59 -13.03 8.72
C ASP A 348 -24.44 -11.86 7.74
N HIS A 349 -23.35 -11.90 6.95
CA HIS A 349 -23.07 -10.92 5.90
C HIS A 349 -24.21 -10.76 4.89
N GLU A 350 -24.87 -11.85 4.50
CA GLU A 350 -25.93 -11.80 3.48
C GLU A 350 -27.20 -11.18 4.05
N ALA A 351 -27.57 -11.52 5.30
CA ALA A 351 -28.68 -10.88 5.98
C ALA A 351 -28.45 -9.37 6.13
N VAL A 352 -27.24 -8.94 6.51
CA VAL A 352 -26.88 -7.52 6.61
C VAL A 352 -26.93 -6.84 5.25
N ARG A 353 -26.40 -7.48 4.20
CA ARG A 353 -26.42 -6.94 2.84
C ARG A 353 -27.84 -6.72 2.33
N LYS A 354 -28.70 -7.74 2.45
CA LYS A 354 -30.10 -7.66 2.01
C LYS A 354 -30.88 -6.61 2.81
N PHE A 355 -30.64 -6.51 4.12
CA PHE A 355 -31.22 -5.44 4.94
C PHE A 355 -30.75 -4.06 4.51
N ALA A 356 -29.44 -3.87 4.27
CA ALA A 356 -28.90 -2.61 3.75
C ALA A 356 -29.45 -2.26 2.37
N LYS A 357 -29.69 -3.26 1.51
CA LYS A 357 -30.35 -3.09 0.22
C LYS A 357 -31.80 -2.62 0.35
N ALA A 358 -32.57 -3.25 1.24
CA ALA A 358 -33.94 -2.84 1.52
C ALA A 358 -33.98 -1.38 2.02
N VAL A 359 -33.09 -1.02 2.93
CA VAL A 359 -32.98 0.36 3.45
C VAL A 359 -32.53 1.34 2.36
N ALA A 360 -31.59 0.96 1.49
CA ALA A 360 -31.17 1.77 0.35
C ALA A 360 -32.34 2.07 -0.60
N SER A 361 -33.11 1.04 -0.98
CA SER A 361 -34.33 1.18 -1.78
C SER A 361 -35.34 2.08 -1.08
N ALA A 362 -35.54 1.89 0.23
CA ALA A 362 -36.46 2.73 1.00
C ALA A 362 -36.06 4.20 1.03
N ILE A 363 -34.78 4.52 1.25
CA ILE A 363 -34.27 5.90 1.16
C ILE A 363 -34.51 6.48 -0.23
N TYR A 364 -34.28 5.69 -1.29
CA TYR A 364 -34.53 6.13 -2.66
C TYR A 364 -35.99 6.53 -2.87
N PHE A 365 -36.95 5.63 -2.60
CA PHE A 365 -38.36 5.87 -2.91
C PHE A 365 -39.06 6.81 -1.92
N ALA A 366 -38.71 6.78 -0.64
CA ALA A 366 -39.34 7.63 0.36
C ALA A 366 -38.79 9.07 0.38
N ARG A 367 -37.59 9.29 -0.16
CA ARG A 367 -36.87 10.57 -0.05
C ARG A 367 -36.26 11.05 -1.37
N GLN A 368 -35.35 10.27 -1.97
CA GLN A 368 -34.56 10.76 -3.11
C GLN A 368 -35.38 10.93 -4.39
N SER A 369 -36.36 10.06 -4.66
CA SER A 369 -37.23 10.12 -5.86
C SER A 369 -38.01 11.43 -5.92
N LYS A 370 -38.29 12.03 -4.76
CA LYS A 370 -39.02 13.29 -4.59
C LYS A 370 -38.11 14.53 -4.57
N ALA A 371 -36.79 14.34 -4.55
CA ALA A 371 -35.81 15.42 -4.47
C ALA A 371 -35.32 15.87 -5.85
N GLY A 372 -34.92 17.14 -5.97
CA GLY A 372 -34.28 17.66 -7.18
C GLY A 372 -32.98 16.92 -7.50
N GLU A 373 -32.60 16.86 -8.78
CA GLU A 373 -31.46 16.04 -9.25
C GLU A 373 -30.14 16.36 -8.54
N GLY A 374 -29.89 17.63 -8.20
CA GLY A 374 -28.72 18.07 -7.42
C GLY A 374 -28.79 17.82 -5.90
N GLU A 375 -29.95 17.44 -5.36
CA GLU A 375 -30.19 17.27 -3.93
C GLU A 375 -30.25 15.79 -3.50
N LYS A 376 -30.47 14.87 -4.44
CA LYS A 376 -30.60 13.43 -4.18
C LYS A 376 -29.45 12.87 -3.34
N GLY A 377 -28.22 13.32 -3.59
CA GLY A 377 -27.04 12.90 -2.83
C GLY A 377 -27.03 13.40 -1.39
N LYS A 378 -27.45 14.65 -1.16
CA LYS A 378 -27.56 15.24 0.18
C LYS A 378 -28.64 14.54 1.00
N VAL A 379 -29.83 14.37 0.41
CA VAL A 379 -30.97 13.69 1.05
C VAL A 379 -30.61 12.27 1.50
N TRP A 380 -29.89 11.53 0.67
CA TRP A 380 -29.37 10.21 1.05
C TRP A 380 -28.38 10.30 2.20
N TYR A 381 -27.44 11.25 2.14
CA TYR A 381 -26.42 11.41 3.17
C TYR A 381 -27.04 11.80 4.52
N ASP A 382 -28.06 12.65 4.53
CA ASP A 382 -28.76 13.05 5.75
C ASP A 382 -29.40 11.82 6.45
N GLU A 383 -30.07 10.94 5.71
CA GLU A 383 -30.62 9.68 6.26
C GLU A 383 -29.53 8.73 6.78
N VAL A 384 -28.40 8.64 6.07
CA VAL A 384 -27.25 7.83 6.48
C VAL A 384 -26.61 8.37 7.77
N VAL A 385 -26.41 9.68 7.89
CA VAL A 385 -25.92 10.34 9.10
C VAL A 385 -26.85 10.07 10.27
N MET A 386 -28.15 10.10 10.00
CA MET A 386 -29.21 9.86 10.96
C MET A 386 -29.25 8.40 11.46
N LEU A 387 -29.02 7.41 10.60
CA LEU A 387 -28.81 6.02 10.99
C LEU A 387 -27.49 5.82 11.74
N ARG A 388 -26.40 6.42 11.26
CA ARG A 388 -25.06 6.33 11.85
C ARG A 388 -25.03 6.87 13.29
N SER A 389 -25.69 8.00 13.52
CA SER A 389 -25.73 8.69 14.81
C SER A 389 -26.73 8.09 15.81
N ALA A 390 -27.35 6.95 15.49
CA ALA A 390 -28.22 6.26 16.43
C ALA A 390 -27.44 5.87 17.71
N PRO A 391 -27.92 6.25 18.91
CA PRO A 391 -27.19 6.05 20.16
C PRO A 391 -27.21 4.60 20.65
N SER A 392 -28.11 3.76 20.11
CA SER A 392 -28.24 2.36 20.50
C SER A 392 -28.74 1.50 19.34
N ALA A 393 -28.54 0.18 19.45
CA ALA A 393 -29.08 -0.81 18.52
C ALA A 393 -30.61 -0.72 18.39
N ARG A 394 -31.31 -0.39 19.47
CA ARG A 394 -32.77 -0.18 19.45
C ARG A 394 -33.15 1.03 18.60
N ALA A 395 -32.55 2.19 18.87
CA ALA A 395 -32.84 3.42 18.13
C ALA A 395 -32.51 3.26 16.62
N PHE A 396 -31.43 2.55 16.31
CA PHE A 396 -31.07 2.22 14.93
C PHE A 396 -32.13 1.35 14.25
N ARG A 397 -32.56 0.26 14.91
CA ARG A 397 -33.60 -0.64 14.38
C ARG A 397 -34.91 0.09 14.13
N GLU A 398 -35.40 0.82 15.12
CA GLU A 398 -36.65 1.61 15.01
C GLU A 398 -36.57 2.56 13.80
N ARG A 399 -35.45 3.27 13.66
CA ARG A 399 -35.25 4.19 12.54
C ARG A 399 -35.21 3.50 11.17
N ALA A 400 -34.49 2.39 11.06
CA ALA A 400 -34.39 1.64 9.83
C ALA A 400 -35.75 1.04 9.43
N LEU A 401 -36.53 0.53 10.39
CA LEU A 401 -37.88 0.03 10.15
C LEU A 401 -38.84 1.14 9.71
N ILE A 402 -38.79 2.32 10.32
CA ILE A 402 -39.59 3.48 9.88
C ILE A 402 -39.27 3.83 8.42
N LEU A 403 -37.99 3.82 8.03
CA LEU A 403 -37.61 4.05 6.63
C LEU A 403 -38.19 2.97 5.72
N LEU A 404 -38.07 1.69 6.08
CA LEU A 404 -38.62 0.58 5.32
C LEU A 404 -40.14 0.67 5.16
N GLU A 405 -40.88 0.99 6.22
CA GLU A 405 -42.32 1.19 6.16
C GLU A 405 -42.70 2.34 5.23
N GLN A 406 -42.01 3.48 5.34
CA GLN A 406 -42.25 4.62 4.45
C GLN A 406 -41.92 4.29 3.00
N GLY A 407 -40.79 3.62 2.75
CA GLY A 407 -40.42 3.14 1.43
C GLY A 407 -41.49 2.20 0.87
N HIS A 408 -41.89 1.19 1.64
CA HIS A 408 -42.89 0.20 1.22
C HIS A 408 -44.24 0.83 0.89
N ARG A 409 -44.68 1.87 1.61
CA ARG A 409 -45.89 2.64 1.27
C ARG A 409 -45.80 3.33 -0.10
N GLU A 410 -44.62 3.81 -0.46
CA GLU A 410 -44.38 4.46 -1.76
C GLU A 410 -44.13 3.43 -2.88
N HIS A 411 -43.58 2.26 -2.54
CA HIS A 411 -43.28 1.19 -3.48
C HIS A 411 -43.39 -0.20 -2.81
N GLY A 412 -44.55 -0.84 -2.93
CA GLY A 412 -44.94 -2.05 -2.19
C GLY A 412 -44.08 -3.30 -2.39
N GLN A 413 -43.09 -3.28 -3.28
CA GLN A 413 -42.13 -4.38 -3.46
C GLN A 413 -40.87 -4.24 -2.58
N ILE A 414 -40.68 -3.14 -1.85
CA ILE A 414 -39.51 -2.96 -0.98
C ILE A 414 -39.55 -3.96 0.17
N GLY A 415 -38.40 -4.57 0.46
CA GLY A 415 -38.23 -5.60 1.49
C GLY A 415 -38.67 -7.00 1.07
N THR A 416 -38.99 -7.20 -0.21
CA THR A 416 -39.53 -8.48 -0.72
C THR A 416 -38.52 -9.27 -1.56
N VAL A 417 -38.85 -10.55 -1.78
CA VAL A 417 -38.07 -11.47 -2.63
C VAL A 417 -37.94 -10.95 -4.07
N HIS A 418 -38.96 -10.24 -4.58
CA HIS A 418 -38.96 -9.68 -5.94
C HIS A 418 -37.80 -8.71 -6.18
N ARG A 419 -37.35 -8.00 -5.13
CA ARG A 419 -36.19 -7.11 -5.20
C ARG A 419 -34.91 -7.75 -4.66
N LYS A 420 -34.95 -9.02 -4.26
CA LYS A 420 -33.88 -9.73 -3.54
C LYS A 420 -33.49 -9.00 -2.25
N GLU A 421 -34.49 -8.49 -1.54
CA GLU A 421 -34.37 -7.70 -0.31
C GLU A 421 -34.87 -8.47 0.92
N ASP A 422 -35.25 -9.74 0.75
CA ASP A 422 -35.78 -10.63 1.78
C ASP A 422 -34.66 -11.20 2.68
N TYR A 423 -34.57 -10.74 3.93
CA TYR A 423 -33.58 -11.23 4.89
C TYR A 423 -34.24 -11.99 6.03
N ASN A 424 -33.47 -12.87 6.68
CA ASN A 424 -33.89 -13.56 7.89
C ASN A 424 -33.80 -12.59 9.09
N PRO A 425 -34.92 -12.16 9.70
CA PRO A 425 -34.90 -11.18 10.78
C PRO A 425 -34.19 -11.70 12.04
N SER A 426 -34.30 -12.98 12.35
CA SER A 426 -33.63 -13.59 13.50
C SER A 426 -32.11 -13.60 13.32
N ALA A 427 -31.62 -13.93 12.12
CA ALA A 427 -30.20 -13.88 11.79
C ALA A 427 -29.66 -12.43 11.82
N LEU A 428 -30.43 -11.47 11.33
CA LEU A 428 -30.09 -10.05 11.40
C LEU A 428 -30.01 -9.57 12.86
N LEU A 429 -31.02 -9.89 13.68
CA LEU A 429 -31.06 -9.50 15.09
C LEU A 429 -29.89 -10.10 15.88
N ALA A 430 -29.55 -11.36 15.63
CA ALA A 430 -28.38 -11.99 16.22
C ALA A 430 -27.07 -11.29 15.81
N SER A 431 -27.00 -10.73 14.60
CA SER A 431 -25.84 -10.02 14.08
C SER A 431 -25.67 -8.60 14.61
N ILE A 432 -26.75 -7.95 15.08
CA ILE A 432 -26.73 -6.55 15.55
C ILE A 432 -25.96 -6.41 16.88
N GLY A 433 -26.06 -7.38 17.78
CA GLY A 433 -25.38 -7.35 19.09
C GLY A 433 -25.68 -6.08 19.93
N GLU A 434 -24.84 -5.84 20.93
CA GLU A 434 -24.89 -4.63 21.77
C GLU A 434 -23.48 -4.02 21.97
N GLY A 435 -23.41 -2.75 22.35
CA GLY A 435 -22.13 -2.07 22.61
C GLY A 435 -21.17 -2.10 21.40
N ARG A 436 -19.99 -2.70 21.57
CA ARG A 436 -18.97 -2.81 20.51
C ARG A 436 -19.42 -3.68 19.33
N ASP A 437 -20.24 -4.70 19.59
CA ASP A 437 -20.75 -5.57 18.54
C ASP A 437 -21.71 -4.79 17.62
N PHE A 438 -22.47 -3.86 18.21
CA PHE A 438 -23.33 -2.96 17.46
C PHE A 438 -22.55 -1.97 16.59
N GLU A 439 -21.44 -1.40 17.09
CA GLU A 439 -20.60 -0.51 16.27
C GLU A 439 -20.01 -1.27 15.07
N THR A 440 -19.58 -2.50 15.31
CA THR A 440 -19.02 -3.41 14.29
C THR A 440 -20.07 -3.77 13.24
N PHE A 441 -21.27 -4.16 13.67
CA PHE A 441 -22.43 -4.38 12.79
C PHE A 441 -22.76 -3.13 11.98
N ARG A 442 -22.79 -1.96 12.62
CA ARG A 442 -23.15 -0.69 11.99
C ARG A 442 -22.17 -0.33 10.87
N ASP A 443 -20.87 -0.55 11.07
CA ASP A 443 -19.88 -0.31 10.02
C ASP A 443 -20.05 -1.27 8.83
N LEU A 444 -20.34 -2.55 9.07
CA LEU A 444 -20.67 -3.49 7.99
C LEU A 444 -21.92 -3.09 7.22
N PHE A 445 -22.99 -2.73 7.96
CA PHE A 445 -24.24 -2.25 7.38
C PHE A 445 -23.99 -1.02 6.49
N ARG A 446 -23.21 -0.04 6.96
CA ARG A 446 -22.89 1.17 6.21
C ARG A 446 -22.09 0.87 4.94
N MET A 447 -21.13 -0.06 5.00
CA MET A 447 -20.41 -0.50 3.81
C MET A 447 -21.34 -1.05 2.74
N TYR A 448 -22.25 -1.97 3.11
CA TYR A 448 -23.24 -2.49 2.17
C TYR A 448 -24.23 -1.42 1.72
N LEU A 449 -24.68 -0.54 2.61
CA LEU A 449 -25.61 0.54 2.26
C LEU A 449 -25.05 1.44 1.16
N ILE A 450 -23.76 1.79 1.21
CA ILE A 450 -23.09 2.56 0.15
C ILE A 450 -23.18 1.83 -1.19
N GLN A 451 -22.86 0.52 -1.21
CA GLN A 451 -22.84 -0.31 -2.42
C GLN A 451 -24.22 -0.56 -3.00
N GLU A 452 -25.19 -0.91 -2.17
CA GLU A 452 -26.54 -1.20 -2.65
C GLU A 452 -27.24 0.06 -3.14
N SER A 453 -26.86 1.22 -2.59
CA SER A 453 -27.40 2.51 -3.02
C SER A 453 -26.76 3.03 -4.33
N THR A 454 -25.66 2.47 -4.84
CA THR A 454 -25.07 2.88 -6.15
C THR A 454 -25.67 2.13 -7.32
N TYR A 455 -26.42 1.07 -7.06
CA TYR A 455 -27.18 0.35 -8.07
C TYR A 455 -28.40 1.18 -8.47
N LYS A 456 -28.47 1.61 -9.74
CA LYS A 456 -29.70 2.23 -10.27
C LYS A 456 -30.83 1.20 -10.15
N PRO A 457 -32.00 1.54 -9.59
CA PRO A 457 -33.14 0.64 -9.65
C PRO A 457 -33.36 0.32 -11.13
N LYS A 458 -33.29 -0.97 -11.50
CA LYS A 458 -33.82 -1.40 -12.80
C LYS A 458 -35.30 -1.00 -12.76
N GLU A 459 -35.66 -0.01 -13.55
CA GLU A 459 -37.05 0.27 -13.88
C GLU A 459 -37.61 -1.03 -14.46
N SER A 460 -38.54 -1.64 -13.74
CA SER A 460 -39.41 -2.67 -14.29
C SER A 460 -40.60 -1.96 -14.90
N GLU A 461 -40.45 -1.47 -16.13
CA GLU A 461 -41.54 -1.57 -17.08
C GLU A 461 -41.47 -2.97 -17.71
N PRO A 462 -42.58 -3.72 -17.81
CA PRO A 462 -42.60 -4.95 -18.58
C PRO A 462 -42.70 -4.64 -20.08
N GLU A 463 -41.99 -5.45 -20.87
CA GLU A 463 -42.15 -5.73 -22.32
C GLU A 463 -41.67 -4.62 -23.27
N ILE A 464 -40.97 -4.90 -24.38
CA ILE A 464 -41.24 -5.92 -25.40
C ILE A 464 -39.94 -6.57 -25.87
N SER A 465 -39.98 -7.88 -26.15
CA SER A 465 -38.90 -8.63 -26.80
C SER A 465 -38.61 -8.12 -28.21
N ASP A 466 -37.34 -7.81 -28.51
CA ASP A 466 -36.82 -7.54 -29.86
C ASP A 466 -36.79 -8.80 -30.76
N ALA A 467 -37.94 -9.49 -30.87
CA ALA A 467 -38.10 -10.65 -31.74
C ALA A 467 -39.10 -10.45 -32.89
N ASP A 468 -39.83 -9.33 -32.96
CA ASP A 468 -40.85 -9.09 -34.01
C ASP A 468 -40.72 -7.72 -34.72
N ALA A 469 -39.49 -7.23 -34.93
CA ALA A 469 -39.22 -6.08 -35.79
C ALA A 469 -38.33 -6.43 -37.01
N SER A 470 -38.30 -7.70 -37.39
CA SER A 470 -37.69 -8.17 -38.64
C SER A 470 -38.76 -8.48 -39.68
N GLU A 471 -39.64 -7.53 -39.98
CA GLU A 471 -40.49 -7.49 -41.17
C GLU A 471 -41.17 -6.12 -41.15
N ILE A 472 -41.29 -5.46 -42.31
CA ILE A 472 -41.81 -4.10 -42.51
C ILE A 472 -40.76 -2.97 -42.37
N ASN A 473 -39.81 -2.91 -43.33
CA ASN A 473 -39.47 -1.68 -44.09
C ASN A 473 -38.34 -1.86 -45.13
N ASN A 474 -38.02 -3.08 -45.58
CA ASN A 474 -37.18 -3.31 -46.76
C ASN A 474 -37.95 -3.28 -48.09
N SER A 475 -38.93 -2.38 -48.22
CA SER A 475 -39.67 -2.20 -49.47
C SER A 475 -40.19 -0.78 -49.56
N LYS A 476 -39.31 0.17 -49.90
CA LYS A 476 -39.59 1.48 -50.55
C LYS A 476 -38.39 2.41 -50.44
N GLU A 477 -37.30 2.09 -51.14
CA GLU A 477 -36.32 3.11 -51.58
C GLU A 477 -35.41 2.57 -52.71
N GLU A 478 -35.99 1.76 -53.61
CA GLU A 478 -35.45 1.52 -54.95
C GLU A 478 -36.60 1.72 -55.95
N GLU A 479 -37.02 2.98 -56.15
CA GLU A 479 -37.77 3.43 -57.33
C GLU A 479 -37.99 4.95 -57.24
N GLN A 480 -37.13 5.70 -57.95
CA GLN A 480 -37.30 7.02 -58.58
C GLN A 480 -35.90 7.68 -58.67
N GLN A 481 -35.26 7.94 -59.82
CA GLN A 481 -35.73 8.24 -61.18
C GLN A 481 -36.92 9.19 -61.27
#